data_AF-A0A934CVJ1-F1
#
_entry.id   AF-A0A934CVJ1-F1
#
_cell.length_a   1.000
_cell.length_b   1.000
_cell.length_c   1.000
_cell.angle_alpha   90.00
_cell.angle_beta   90.00
_cell.angle_gamma   90.00
#
_symmetry.space_group_name_H-M   'P 1'
#
loop_
_entity.id
_entity.type
_entity.pdbx_description
1 polymer ?
#
loop_
_entity_poly.entity_id
_entity_poly.type
_entity_poly.pdbx_seq_one_letter_code
_entity_poly.pdbx_strand_id
1 'polypeptide(L)' 'MSEIQRLRSDLQAKKFEKMEIEYEMQPKLKSLKEALASSWRSFGEINFSLIYDLAKDLKSLREKWDGIVSDIQKIEKELQ' A
#
# COMPACT_ATOMS: atom_id res chain seq x y z
N MET A 1 -6.15 -22.28 -22.98
CA MET A 1 -6.80 -21.15 -22.27
C MET A 1 -6.99 -20.03 -23.25
N SER A 2 -8.15 -19.38 -23.27
CA SER A 2 -8.34 -18.18 -24.11
C SER A 2 -7.64 -16.98 -23.49
N GLU A 3 -7.19 -16.05 -24.32
CA GLU A 3 -6.49 -14.83 -23.88
C GLU A 3 -7.30 -14.01 -22.86
N ILE A 4 -8.61 -13.95 -23.08
CA ILE A 4 -9.59 -13.32 -22.17
C ILE A 4 -9.61 -14.01 -20.79
N GLN A 5 -9.52 -15.34 -20.73
CA GLN A 5 -9.46 -16.06 -19.45
C GLN A 5 -8.19 -15.73 -18.68
N ARG A 6 -7.05 -15.65 -19.39
CA ARG A 6 -5.77 -15.26 -18.79
C ARG A 6 -5.83 -13.84 -18.22
N LEU A 7 -6.29 -12.86 -19.01
CA LEU A 7 -6.42 -11.47 -18.57
C LEU A 7 -7.37 -11.33 -17.36
N ARG A 8 -8.44 -12.11 -17.29
CA ARG A 8 -9.34 -12.13 -16.12
C ARG A 8 -8.67 -12.70 -14.87
N SER A 9 -7.89 -13.78 -15.01
CA SER A 9 -7.10 -14.34 -13.90
C SER A 9 -6.03 -13.36 -13.42
N ASP A 10 -5.31 -12.73 -14.35
CA ASP A 10 -4.28 -11.73 -14.04
C ASP A 10 -4.92 -10.51 -13.34
N LEU A 11 -6.10 -10.06 -13.78
CA LEU A 11 -6.86 -8.99 -13.13
C LEU A 11 -7.27 -9.35 -11.69
N GLN A 12 -7.73 -10.58 -11.44
CA GLN A 12 -8.07 -11.04 -10.10
C GLN A 12 -6.85 -11.10 -9.19
N ALA A 13 -5.72 -11.61 -9.69
CA ALA A 13 -4.47 -11.65 -8.96
C ALA A 13 -4.01 -10.23 -8.58
N LYS A 14 -4.03 -9.28 -9.52
CA LYS A 14 -3.66 -7.89 -9.25
C LYS A 14 -4.60 -7.19 -8.26
N LYS A 15 -5.90 -7.45 -8.33
CA LYS A 15 -6.87 -6.95 -7.34
C LYS A 15 -6.62 -7.50 -5.94
N PHE A 16 -6.18 -8.76 -5.84
CA PHE A 16 -5.79 -9.38 -4.58
C PHE A 16 -4.50 -8.77 -4.03
N GLU A 17 -3.44 -8.66 -4.85
CA GLU A 17 -2.18 -8.01 -4.46
C GLU A 17 -2.43 -6.57 -3.96
N LYS A 18 -3.32 -5.81 -4.62
CA LYS A 18 -3.73 -4.48 -4.18
C LYS A 18 -4.33 -4.50 -2.77
N MET A 19 -5.24 -5.44 -2.50
CA MET A 19 -5.89 -5.59 -1.19
C MET A 19 -4.88 -5.96 -0.10
N GLU A 20 -3.90 -6.81 -0.39
CA GLU A 20 -2.85 -7.17 0.57
C GLU A 20 -2.00 -5.96 0.96
N ILE A 21 -1.61 -5.12 0.00
CA ILE A 21 -0.86 -3.90 0.28
C ILE A 21 -1.70 -2.93 1.11
N GLU A 22 -2.99 -2.75 0.80
CA GLU A 22 -3.89 -1.91 1.60
C GLU A 22 -3.99 -2.43 3.04
N TYR A 23 -4.09 -3.74 3.23
CA TYR A 23 -4.11 -4.36 4.55
C TYR A 23 -2.80 -4.14 5.32
N GLU A 24 -1.65 -4.22 4.65
CA GLU A 24 -0.34 -3.96 5.27
C GLU A 24 -0.14 -2.46 5.64
N MET A 25 -0.68 -1.55 4.84
CA MET A 25 -0.58 -0.11 5.09
C MET A 25 -1.40 0.33 6.31
N GLN A 26 -2.55 -0.29 6.56
CA GLN A 26 -3.46 0.11 7.66
C GLN A 26 -2.80 0.13 9.06
N PRO A 27 -2.17 -0.96 9.55
CA PRO A 27 -1.54 -0.95 10.86
C PRO A 27 -0.34 0.00 10.91
N LYS A 28 0.47 0.09 9.85
CA LYS A 28 1.61 1.03 9.76
C LYS A 28 1.16 2.49 9.83
N LEU A 29 0.06 2.84 9.17
CA LEU A 29 -0.56 4.18 9.27
C LEU A 29 -1.07 4.47 10.68
N LYS A 30 -1.68 3.47 11.33
CA LYS A 30 -2.14 3.60 12.72
C LYS A 30 -0.95 3.83 13.66
N SER A 31 0.09 3.02 13.57
CA SER A 31 1.32 3.16 14.37
C SER A 31 2.01 4.50 14.14
N LEU A 32 2.06 4.99 12.89
CA LEU A 32 2.62 6.30 12.59
C LEU A 32 1.80 7.43 13.24
N LYS A 33 0.48 7.36 13.17
CA LYS A 33 -0.41 8.34 13.84
C LYS A 33 -0.26 8.30 15.36
N GLU A 34 -0.15 7.11 15.95
CA GLU A 34 0.07 6.94 17.38
C GLU A 34 1.44 7.46 17.83
N ALA A 35 2.50 7.16 17.08
CA ALA A 35 3.84 7.67 17.33
C ALA A 35 3.87 9.20 17.29
N LEU A 36 3.27 9.80 16.25
CA LEU A 36 3.13 11.26 16.16
C LEU A 36 2.29 11.84 17.32
N ALA A 37 1.16 11.22 17.66
CA ALA A 37 0.30 11.70 18.75
C ALA A 37 1.00 11.61 20.13
N SER A 38 1.79 10.55 20.36
CA SER A 38 2.58 10.39 21.58
C SER A 38 3.69 11.43 21.68
N SER A 39 4.37 11.74 20.56
CA SER A 39 5.46 12.72 20.55
C SER A 39 5.03 14.14 20.89
N TRP A 40 3.76 14.50 20.65
CA TRP A 40 3.19 15.79 21.07
C TRP A 40 2.84 15.85 22.57
N ARG A 41 2.58 14.70 23.21
CA ARG A 41 2.19 14.62 24.64
C ARG A 41 3.39 14.54 25.57
N SER A 42 4.48 13.91 25.14
CA SER A 42 5.72 13.79 25.90
C SER A 42 6.78 14.72 25.29
N PHE A 43 6.95 15.92 25.85
CA PHE A 43 7.93 16.94 25.44
C PHE A 43 9.43 16.51 25.51
N GLY A 44 9.73 15.22 25.69
CA GLY A 44 11.07 14.72 26.00
C GLY A 44 11.80 14.02 24.85
N GLU A 45 11.16 13.06 24.18
CA GLU A 45 11.86 12.22 23.19
C GLU A 45 10.90 11.83 22.06
N ILE A 46 10.90 12.64 21.00
CA ILE A 46 10.27 12.23 19.74
C ILE A 46 11.15 11.12 19.17
N ASN A 47 10.62 9.90 19.04
CA ASN A 47 11.33 8.81 18.37
C ASN A 47 11.26 9.02 16.85
N PHE A 48 11.97 10.05 16.38
CA PHE A 48 12.04 10.46 14.97
C PHE A 48 12.52 9.32 14.07
N SER A 49 13.35 8.40 14.60
CA SER A 49 13.78 7.21 13.87
C SER A 49 12.59 6.31 13.54
N LEU A 50 11.75 5.99 14.52
CA LEU A 50 10.57 5.16 14.30
C LEU A 50 9.57 5.81 13.32
N ILE A 51 9.35 7.12 13.45
CA ILE A 51 8.47 7.88 12.54
C ILE A 51 9.03 7.85 11.12
N TYR A 52 10.34 8.05 10.97
CA TYR A 52 11.02 8.03 9.68
C TYR A 52 10.94 6.65 9.01
N ASP A 53 11.20 5.58 9.76
CA ASP A 53 11.13 4.21 9.24
C ASP A 53 9.71 3.84 8.80
N LEU A 54 8.69 4.15 9.62
CA LEU A 54 7.29 3.94 9.27
C LEU A 54 6.88 4.76 8.03
N ALA A 55 7.33 6.00 7.91
CA ALA A 55 7.04 6.84 6.75
C ALA A 55 7.71 6.30 5.47
N LYS A 56 8.95 5.80 5.57
CA LYS A 56 9.68 5.20 4.45
C LYS A 56 9.03 3.89 3.98
N ASP A 57 8.60 3.05 4.90
CA ASP A 57 7.85 1.83 4.61
C ASP A 57 6.53 2.15 3.91
N LEU A 58 5.76 3.10 4.44
CA LEU A 58 4.49 3.53 3.83
C LEU A 58 4.68 4.14 2.45
N LYS A 59 5.78 4.87 2.23
CA LYS A 59 6.13 5.38 0.90
C LYS A 59 6.39 4.24 -0.09
N SER A 60 7.17 3.23 0.31
CA SER A 60 7.46 2.07 -0.55
C SER A 60 6.20 1.26 -0.86
N LEU A 61 5.31 1.07 0.13
CA LEU A 61 4.03 0.41 -0.08
C LEU A 61 3.11 1.21 -1.01
N ARG A 62 3.12 2.54 -0.89
CA ARG A 62 2.37 3.44 -1.77
C ARG A 62 2.84 3.33 -3.23
N GLU A 63 4.15 3.32 -3.47
CA GLU A 63 4.72 3.16 -4.81
C GLU A 63 4.32 1.83 -5.45
N LYS A 64 4.34 0.73 -4.67
CA LYS A 64 3.85 -0.58 -5.13
C LYS A 64 2.35 -0.56 -5.44
N TRP A 65 1.54 0.06 -4.58
CA TRP A 65 0.10 0.19 -4.79
C TRP A 65 -0.22 0.98 -6.07
N ASP A 66 0.45 2.11 -6.29
CA ASP A 66 0.28 2.92 -7.51
C ASP A 66 0.65 2.11 -8.77
N GLY A 67 1.70 1.29 -8.71
CA GLY A 67 2.09 0.37 -9.79
C GLY A 67 1.00 -0.68 -10.10
N ILE A 68 0.48 -1.36 -9.07
CA ILE A 68 -0.59 -2.36 -9.24
C ILE A 68 -1.85 -1.72 -9.82
N VAL A 69 -2.22 -0.52 -9.35
CA VAL A 69 -3.37 0.22 -9.90
C VAL A 69 -3.17 0.53 -11.38
N SER A 70 -1.97 0.94 -11.79
CA SER A 70 -1.65 1.15 -13.20
C SER A 70 -1.81 -0.13 -14.03
N ASP A 71 -1.35 -1.27 -13.52
CA ASP A 71 -1.46 -2.55 -14.22
C ASP A 71 -2.90 -3.05 -14.31
N ILE A 72 -3.70 -2.90 -13.25
CA ILE A 72 -5.15 -3.16 -13.28
C ILE A 72 -5.82 -2.34 -14.37
N GLN A 73 -5.51 -1.03 -14.45
CA GLN A 73 -6.09 -0.16 -15.48
C GLN A 73 -5.72 -0.57 -16.90
N LYS A 74 -4.50 -1.07 -17.13
CA LYS A 74 -4.10 -1.60 -18.45
C LYS A 74 -4.89 -2.86 -18.80
N ILE A 75 -4.97 -3.81 -17.88
CA ILE A 75 -5.71 -5.07 -18.09
C ILE A 75 -7.20 -4.79 -18.31
N GLU A 76 -7.79 -3.87 -17.54
CA GLU A 76 -9.20 -3.49 -17.71
C GLU A 76 -9.46 -2.83 -19.08
N LYS A 77 -8.50 -2.06 -19.62
CA LYS A 77 -8.59 -1.52 -21.00
C LYS A 77 -8.46 -2.60 -22.07
N GLU A 78 -7.62 -3.60 -21.87
CA GLU A 78 -7.47 -4.73 -22.81
C GLU A 78 -8.69 -5.66 -22.83
N LEU A 79 -9.47 -5.66 -21.73
CA LEU A 79 -10.70 -6.43 -21.60
C LEU A 79 -11.97 -5.70 -22.10
N GLN A 80 -11.88 -4.40 -22.44
CA GLN A 80 -12.97 -3.62 -23.07
C GLN A 80 -13.06 -3.88 -24.56
#